data_AF-A0A1V4VWT6-F1
#
_entry.id   AF-A0A1V4VWT6-F1
#
_cell.length_a   1.000
_cell.length_b   1.000
_cell.length_c   1.000
_cell.angle_alpha   90.00
_cell.angle_beta   90.00
_cell.angle_gamma   90.00
#
_symmetry.space_group_name_H-M   'P 1'
#
loop_
_entity.id
_entity.type
_entity.pdbx_description
1 polymer ?
#
loop_
_entity_poly.entity_id
_entity_poly.type
_entity_poly.pdbx_seq_one_letter_code
_entity_poly.pdbx_strand_id
1 'polypeptide(L)'
;MPCINLFLAAILAGICAWSDAKTMKIPNQYTYPFALAGLLLCLTTGQYDKLYNALTVFLFYLLLVAFGTGVGDLKLATVLALFLGQEPVLYGTLIAAMVMCLYGVTKTFYATGQISAVVGVLMGKVPAGAVPFGALMGPASVLCAWFLFFKS
;
A
#
# COMPACT_ATOMS: atom_id res chain seq x y z
N MET A 1 -1.11 -7.56 -22.08
CA MET A 1 -0.08 -7.32 -21.04
C MET A 1 -0.59 -6.80 -19.68
N PRO A 2 -1.78 -6.18 -19.50
CA PRO A 2 -2.20 -5.70 -18.17
C PRO A 2 -2.52 -6.86 -17.21
N CYS A 3 -3.09 -7.96 -17.72
CA CYS A 3 -3.49 -9.11 -16.88
C CYS A 3 -2.29 -9.80 -16.20
N ILE A 4 -1.14 -9.91 -16.87
CA ILE A 4 0.07 -10.51 -16.30
C ILE A 4 0.58 -9.63 -15.14
N ASN A 5 0.65 -8.31 -15.35
CA ASN A 5 1.07 -7.37 -14.32
C ASN A 5 0.11 -7.37 -13.12
N LEU A 6 -1.20 -7.43 -13.39
CA LEU A 6 -2.21 -7.50 -12.34
C LEU A 6 -2.11 -8.81 -11.55
N PHE A 7 -1.89 -9.93 -12.22
CA PHE A 7 -1.71 -11.23 -11.56
C PHE A 7 -0.45 -11.25 -10.68
N LEU A 8 0.69 -10.76 -11.19
CA LEU A 8 1.93 -10.65 -10.41
C LEU A 8 1.76 -9.71 -9.21
N ALA A 9 1.09 -8.57 -9.40
CA ALA A 9 0.78 -7.64 -8.32
C ALA A 9 -0.14 -8.28 -7.27
N ALA A 10 -1.14 -9.07 -7.69
CA ALA A 10 -2.03 -9.80 -6.78
C ALA A 10 -1.27 -10.84 -5.94
N ILE A 11 -0.34 -11.59 -6.54
CA ILE A 11 0.52 -12.53 -5.81
C ILE A 11 1.36 -11.79 -4.76
N LEU A 12 2.06 -10.72 -5.17
CA LEU A 12 2.88 -9.93 -4.26
C LEU A 12 2.05 -9.33 -3.13
N ALA A 13 0.90 -8.72 -3.45
CA ALA A 13 -0.02 -8.15 -2.48
C ALA A 13 -0.52 -9.22 -1.49
N GLY A 14 -0.85 -10.43 -1.97
CA GLY A 14 -1.28 -11.54 -1.11
C GLY A 14 -0.18 -12.02 -0.16
N ILE A 15 1.04 -12.22 -0.66
CA ILE A 15 2.18 -12.64 0.17
C ILE A 15 2.52 -11.59 1.21
N CYS A 16 2.58 -10.32 0.80
CA CYS A 16 2.89 -9.21 1.70
C CYS A 16 1.75 -8.99 2.70
N ALA A 17 0.49 -9.14 2.30
CA ALA A 17 -0.63 -9.00 3.23
C ALA A 17 -0.68 -10.11 4.27
N TRP A 18 -0.41 -11.35 3.86
CA TRP A 18 -0.31 -12.46 4.78
C TRP A 18 0.86 -12.30 5.77
N SER A 19 2.03 -11.90 5.27
CA SER A 19 3.20 -11.67 6.12
C SER A 19 3.00 -10.49 7.07
N ASP A 20 2.43 -9.39 6.60
CA ASP A 20 2.19 -8.18 7.39
C ASP A 20 1.12 -8.41 8.47
N ALA A 21 0.04 -9.13 8.14
CA ALA A 21 -0.97 -9.53 9.12
C ALA A 21 -0.40 -10.44 10.24
N LYS A 22 0.58 -11.29 9.92
CA LYS A 22 1.15 -12.26 10.89
C LYS A 22 2.33 -11.71 11.68
N THR A 23 3.18 -10.91 11.04
CA THR A 23 4.49 -10.51 11.61
C THR A 23 4.73 -9.01 11.63
N MET A 24 3.81 -8.19 11.09
CA MET A 24 3.95 -6.74 10.92
C MET A 24 5.26 -6.35 10.20
N LYS A 25 5.76 -7.24 9.34
CA LYS A 25 6.99 -7.07 8.59
C LYS A 25 6.78 -7.51 7.16
N ILE A 26 7.16 -6.63 6.24
CA ILE A 26 7.17 -6.91 4.81
C ILE A 26 8.52 -7.56 4.45
N PRO A 27 8.52 -8.82 3.95
CA PRO A 27 9.73 -9.60 3.76
C PRO A 27 10.50 -9.17 2.51
N ASN A 28 11.69 -8.61 2.74
CA ASN A 28 12.63 -8.20 1.69
C ASN A 28 12.94 -9.31 0.67
N GLN A 29 12.92 -10.58 1.10
CA GLN A 29 13.19 -11.75 0.26
C GLN A 29 12.24 -11.86 -0.94
N TYR A 30 11.00 -11.38 -0.81
CA TYR A 30 10.03 -11.40 -1.91
C TYR A 30 9.93 -10.04 -2.59
N THR A 31 10.06 -8.95 -1.85
CA THR A 31 9.91 -7.60 -2.41
C THR A 31 11.02 -7.25 -3.40
N TYR A 32 12.28 -7.62 -3.13
CA TYR A 32 13.39 -7.28 -4.05
C TYR A 32 13.35 -8.06 -5.37
N PRO A 33 13.11 -9.39 -5.40
CA PRO A 33 12.94 -10.11 -6.66
C PRO A 33 11.78 -9.57 -7.50
N PHE A 34 10.64 -9.23 -6.88
CA PHE A 34 9.52 -8.62 -7.59
C PHE A 34 9.84 -7.21 -8.10
N ALA A 35 10.61 -6.41 -7.35
CA ALA A 35 11.09 -5.11 -7.82
C ALA A 35 11.94 -5.26 -9.08
N LEU A 36 12.88 -6.21 -9.06
CA LEU A 36 13.76 -6.50 -10.20
C LEU A 36 12.96 -7.01 -11.39
N ALA A 37 12.01 -7.92 -11.17
CA ALA A 37 11.12 -8.42 -12.21
C ALA A 37 10.27 -7.31 -12.84
N GLY A 38 9.72 -6.41 -12.02
CA GLY A 38 8.95 -5.25 -12.49
C GLY A 38 9.80 -4.29 -13.31
N LEU A 39 11.03 -4.01 -12.88
CA LEU A 39 11.99 -3.20 -13.63
C LEU A 39 12.34 -3.83 -14.98
N LEU A 40 12.72 -5.11 -14.99
CA LEU A 40 13.04 -5.83 -16.23
C LEU A 40 11.85 -5.87 -17.18
N LEU A 41 10.64 -6.05 -16.66
CA LEU A 41 9.42 -6.06 -17.46
C LEU A 41 9.15 -4.68 -18.07
N CYS A 42 9.30 -3.60 -17.30
CA CYS A 42 9.15 -2.23 -17.82
C CYS A 42 10.19 -1.93 -18.92
N LEU A 43 11.45 -2.33 -18.72
CA LEU A 43 12.53 -2.11 -19.68
C LEU A 43 12.35 -2.92 -20.97
N THR A 44 11.96 -4.19 -20.87
CA THR A 44 11.77 -5.07 -22.04
C THR A 44 10.51 -4.75 -22.83
N THR A 45 9.48 -4.20 -22.18
CA THR A 45 8.21 -3.80 -22.85
C THR A 45 8.18 -2.34 -23.26
N GLY A 46 9.22 -1.55 -22.95
CA GLY A 46 9.29 -0.12 -23.26
C GLY A 46 8.31 0.76 -22.47
N GLN A 47 7.77 0.26 -21.34
CA GLN A 47 6.77 0.96 -20.51
C GLN A 47 7.44 1.92 -19.52
N TYR A 48 8.15 2.94 -20.03
CA TYR A 48 8.87 3.91 -19.19
C TYR A 48 7.96 4.74 -18.28
N ASP A 49 6.70 4.95 -18.68
CA ASP A 49 5.71 5.65 -17.86
C ASP A 49 5.53 4.99 -16.48
N LYS A 50 5.59 3.65 -16.42
CA LYS A 50 5.49 2.92 -15.15
C LYS A 50 6.71 3.10 -14.26
N LEU A 51 7.88 3.32 -14.87
CA LEU A 51 9.11 3.60 -14.16
C LEU A 51 9.02 4.97 -13.46
N TYR A 52 8.55 5.99 -14.19
CA TYR A 52 8.29 7.31 -13.63
C TYR A 52 7.21 7.28 -12.56
N ASN A 53 6.11 6.57 -12.80
CA ASN A 53 5.04 6.37 -11.83
C ASN A 53 5.54 5.70 -10.53
N ALA A 54 6.39 4.68 -10.64
CA ALA A 54 6.98 4.03 -9.47
C ALA A 54 7.94 4.96 -8.70
N LEU A 55 8.71 5.81 -9.41
CA LEU A 55 9.54 6.83 -8.79
C LEU A 55 8.70 7.88 -8.05
N THR A 56 7.60 8.34 -8.63
CA THR A 56 6.66 9.28 -7.98
C THR A 56 6.10 8.67 -6.70
N VAL A 57 5.64 7.41 -6.75
CA VAL A 57 5.15 6.71 -5.55
C VAL A 57 6.26 6.52 -4.51
N PHE A 58 7.50 6.24 -4.92
CA PHE A 58 8.65 6.15 -4.02
C PHE A 58 8.89 7.46 -3.28
N LEU A 59 8.95 8.59 -4.00
CA LEU A 59 9.17 9.90 -3.41
C LEU A 59 8.02 10.30 -2.48
N PHE A 60 6.78 10.02 -2.87
CA PHE A 60 5.61 10.27 -2.04
C PHE A 60 5.65 9.46 -0.73
N TYR A 61 5.93 8.16 -0.81
CA TYR A 61 6.06 7.33 0.38
C TYR A 61 7.29 7.65 1.21
N LEU A 62 8.39 8.09 0.59
CA LEU A 62 9.59 8.55 1.30
C LEU A 62 9.25 9.75 2.18
N LEU A 63 8.44 10.67 1.67
CA LEU A 63 7.91 11.78 2.45
C LEU A 63 7.01 11.29 3.59
N LEU A 64 6.10 10.34 3.34
CA LEU A 64 5.24 9.76 4.37
C LEU A 64 6.01 9.00 5.47
N VAL A 65 7.14 8.38 5.14
CA VAL A 65 8.04 7.77 6.13
C VAL A 65 8.59 8.82 7.09
N ALA A 66 8.91 10.03 6.62
CA ALA A 66 9.31 11.13 7.49
C ALA A 66 8.20 11.56 8.47
N PHE A 67 6.93 11.29 8.13
CA PHE A 67 5.77 11.51 9.00
C PHE A 67 5.38 10.28 9.84
N GLY A 68 6.19 9.22 9.86
CA GLY A 68 6.00 8.05 10.72
C GLY A 68 5.40 6.81 10.04
N THR A 69 5.31 6.79 8.70
CA THR A 69 4.89 5.59 7.96
C THR A 69 5.99 4.54 7.94
N GLY A 70 5.62 3.25 7.89
CA GLY A 70 6.57 2.14 7.86
C GLY A 70 7.41 2.11 6.58
N VAL A 71 8.72 1.87 6.71
CA VAL A 71 9.62 1.66 5.56
C VAL A 71 9.20 0.42 4.74
N GLY A 72 8.52 -0.53 5.36
CA GLY A 72 7.94 -1.69 4.67
C GLY A 72 6.89 -1.26 3.63
N ASP A 73 5.98 -0.36 4.00
CA ASP A 73 4.88 0.10 3.14
C ASP A 73 5.41 0.82 1.91
N LEU A 74 6.49 1.61 2.09
CA LEU A 74 7.21 2.25 0.99
C LEU A 74 7.71 1.24 -0.03
N LYS A 75 8.36 0.15 0.42
CA LYS A 75 8.87 -0.89 -0.49
C LYS A 75 7.75 -1.60 -1.23
N LEU A 76 6.64 -1.89 -0.55
CA LEU A 76 5.50 -2.56 -1.17
C LEU A 76 4.80 -1.66 -2.20
N ALA A 77 4.51 -0.40 -1.84
CA ALA A 77 3.82 0.55 -2.70
C ALA A 77 4.60 0.82 -4.00
N THR A 78 5.92 0.95 -3.88
CA THR A 78 6.81 1.19 -5.04
C THR A 78 6.89 0.02 -5.99
N VAL A 79 7.01 -1.19 -5.45
CA VAL A 79 7.01 -2.39 -6.30
C VAL A 79 5.65 -2.59 -6.95
N LEU A 80 4.54 -2.37 -6.24
CA LEU A 80 3.20 -2.41 -6.84
C LEU A 80 3.04 -1.38 -7.96
N ALA A 81 3.59 -0.18 -7.82
CA ALA A 81 3.52 0.87 -8.82
C ALA A 81 4.26 0.51 -10.12
N LEU A 82 5.33 -0.31 -10.06
CA LEU A 82 5.99 -0.83 -11.27
C LEU A 82 5.07 -1.75 -12.09
N PHE A 83 4.13 -2.45 -11.45
CA PHE A 83 3.20 -3.34 -12.14
C PHE A 83 1.90 -2.62 -12.54
N LEU A 84 1.30 -1.92 -11.58
CA LEU A 84 -0.05 -1.36 -11.68
C LEU A 84 -0.08 0.11 -12.14
N GLY A 85 1.01 0.86 -11.96
CA GLY A 85 1.04 2.32 -12.11
C GLY A 85 0.74 3.06 -10.80
N GLN A 86 0.84 4.39 -10.83
CA GLN A 86 0.73 5.22 -9.61
C GLN A 86 -0.71 5.35 -9.10
N GLU A 87 -1.68 5.57 -9.99
CA GLU A 87 -3.07 5.84 -9.63
C GLU A 87 -3.70 4.73 -8.76
N PRO A 88 -3.67 3.44 -9.16
CA PRO A 88 -4.28 2.40 -8.34
C PRO A 88 -3.59 2.22 -7.00
N VAL A 89 -2.28 2.47 -6.91
CA VAL A 89 -1.55 2.40 -5.65
C VAL A 89 -1.98 3.53 -4.73
N LEU A 90 -2.00 4.78 -5.21
CA LEU A 90 -2.42 5.92 -4.40
C LEU A 90 -3.88 5.82 -3.94
N TYR A 91 -4.79 5.35 -4.80
CA TYR A 91 -6.16 5.08 -4.40
C TYR A 91 -6.25 3.93 -3.39
N GLY A 92 -5.48 2.87 -3.58
CA GLY A 92 -5.36 1.77 -2.62
C GLY A 92 -4.87 2.25 -1.25
N THR A 93 -3.86 3.13 -1.22
CA THR A 93 -3.36 3.81 -0.01
C THR A 93 -4.45 4.61 0.68
N LEU A 94 -5.22 5.39 -0.07
CA LEU A 94 -6.29 6.22 0.46
C LEU A 94 -7.40 5.38 1.08
N ILE A 95 -7.83 4.32 0.38
CA ILE A 95 -8.81 3.36 0.91
C ILE A 95 -8.27 2.70 2.19
N ALA A 96 -7.01 2.26 2.17
CA ALA A 96 -6.40 1.66 3.34
C ALA A 96 -6.34 2.63 4.54
N ALA A 97 -5.96 3.88 4.30
CA ALA A 97 -5.93 4.91 5.32
C ALA A 97 -7.33 5.17 5.90
N MET A 98 -8.37 5.26 5.08
CA MET A 98 -9.75 5.46 5.56
C MET A 98 -10.23 4.28 6.41
N VAL A 99 -10.01 3.04 5.97
CA VAL A 99 -10.42 1.85 6.71
C VAL A 99 -9.68 1.75 8.04
N MET A 100 -8.37 2.01 8.05
CA MET A 100 -7.58 1.98 9.28
C MET A 100 -7.95 3.11 10.24
N CYS A 101 -8.29 4.28 9.72
CA CYS A 101 -8.79 5.41 10.51
C CYS A 101 -10.11 5.04 11.20
N LEU A 102 -11.07 4.48 10.46
CA LEU A 102 -12.35 4.02 11.02
C LEU A 102 -12.16 2.90 12.06
N TYR A 103 -11.25 1.96 11.80
CA TYR A 103 -10.90 0.93 12.76
C TYR A 103 -10.28 1.52 14.05
N GLY A 104 -9.36 2.48 13.92
CA GLY A 104 -8.78 3.18 15.06
C GLY A 104 -9.80 3.96 15.87
N VAL A 105 -10.70 4.69 15.21
CA VAL A 105 -11.80 5.43 15.85
C VAL A 105 -12.72 4.49 16.63
N THR A 106 -13.21 3.43 15.99
CA THR A 106 -14.12 2.46 16.62
C THR A 106 -13.46 1.78 17.81
N LYS A 107 -12.24 1.27 17.65
CA LYS A 107 -11.48 0.63 18.73
C LYS A 107 -11.25 1.56 19.91
N THR A 108 -10.84 2.81 19.67
CA THR A 108 -10.62 3.79 20.74
C THR A 108 -11.92 4.17 21.42
N PHE A 109 -13.02 4.34 20.67
CA PHE A 109 -14.33 4.62 21.23
C PHE A 109 -14.82 3.49 22.13
N TYR A 110 -14.72 2.23 21.71
CA TYR A 110 -15.08 1.08 22.53
C TYR A 110 -14.21 0.94 23.79
N ALA A 111 -12.93 1.31 23.72
CA ALA A 111 -12.02 1.22 24.84
C ALA A 111 -12.21 2.32 25.89
N THR A 112 -12.51 3.55 25.47
CA THR A 112 -12.55 4.73 26.38
C THR A 112 -13.94 5.29 26.62
N GLY A 113 -14.90 5.08 25.72
CA GLY A 113 -16.23 5.69 25.77
C GLY A 113 -16.24 7.22 25.64
N GLN A 114 -15.08 7.84 25.38
CA GLN A 114 -14.90 9.29 25.37
C GLN A 114 -14.72 9.83 23.95
N ILE A 115 -15.54 10.81 23.58
CA ILE A 115 -15.48 11.48 22.27
C ILE A 115 -14.18 12.26 22.09
N SER A 116 -13.61 12.81 23.18
CA SER A 116 -12.32 13.51 23.16
C SER A 116 -11.16 12.60 22.71
N ALA A 117 -11.18 11.33 23.09
CA ALA A 117 -10.18 10.34 22.66
C ALA A 117 -10.33 10.01 21.16
N VAL A 118 -11.57 9.93 20.66
CA VAL A 118 -11.85 9.76 19.22
C VAL A 118 -11.32 10.94 18.39
N VAL A 119 -11.58 12.17 18.84
CA VAL A 119 -11.03 13.38 18.19
C VAL A 119 -9.51 13.39 18.26
N GLY A 120 -8.93 12.93 19.37
CA GLY A 120 -7.49 12.74 19.52
C GLY A 120 -6.88 11.78 18.50
N VAL A 121 -7.56 10.67 18.18
CA VAL A 121 -7.12 9.72 17.15
C VAL A 121 -7.22 10.34 15.75
N LEU A 122 -8.32 11.04 15.45
CA LEU A 122 -8.50 11.72 14.15
C LEU A 122 -7.44 12.81 13.91
N MET A 123 -7.03 13.50 14.96
CA MET A 123 -5.95 14.48 14.90
C MET A 123 -4.55 13.86 14.92
N GLY A 124 -4.44 12.53 14.95
CA GLY A 124 -3.15 11.82 15.04
C GLY A 124 -2.42 12.03 16.38
N LYS A 125 -3.10 12.54 17.40
CA LYS A 125 -2.54 12.84 18.73
C LYS A 125 -2.60 11.65 19.69
N VAL A 126 -3.48 10.68 19.43
CA VAL A 126 -3.64 9.48 20.26
C VAL A 126 -3.30 8.24 19.42
N PRO A 127 -2.30 7.43 19.79
CA PRO A 127 -1.94 6.23 19.04
C PRO A 127 -3.02 5.16 19.19
N ALA A 128 -3.68 4.78 18.09
CA ALA A 128 -4.65 3.69 18.05
C ALA A 128 -4.00 2.27 18.10
N GLY A 129 -2.67 2.22 18.25
CA GLY A 129 -1.82 1.04 18.17
C GLY A 129 -1.24 0.83 16.77
N ALA A 130 -0.26 -0.08 16.65
CA ALA A 130 0.27 -0.49 15.35
C ALA A 130 -0.82 -1.26 14.57
N VAL A 131 -0.99 -0.92 13.30
CA VAL A 131 -2.01 -1.54 12.43
C VAL A 131 -1.31 -2.02 11.15
N PRO A 132 -1.58 -3.24 10.66
CA PRO A 132 -0.91 -3.79 9.47
C PRO A 132 -1.42 -3.09 8.20
N PHE A 133 -0.88 -1.89 7.93
CA PHE A 133 -1.28 -1.03 6.82
C PHE A 133 -1.00 -1.68 5.47
N GLY A 134 0.17 -2.28 5.31
CA GLY A 134 0.57 -3.01 4.11
C GLY A 134 -0.38 -4.16 3.76
N ALA A 135 -0.97 -4.81 4.77
CA ALA A 135 -1.94 -5.88 4.56
C ALA A 135 -3.23 -5.45 3.88
N LEU A 136 -3.64 -4.19 4.06
CA LEU A 136 -4.85 -3.66 3.43
C LEU A 136 -4.53 -2.88 2.15
N MET A 137 -3.42 -2.14 2.16
CA MET A 137 -2.95 -1.34 1.02
C MET A 137 -2.70 -2.18 -0.23
N GLY A 138 -2.03 -3.33 -0.11
CA GLY A 138 -1.71 -4.19 -1.27
C GLY A 138 -2.97 -4.68 -2.00
N PRO A 139 -3.89 -5.40 -1.32
CA PRO A 139 -5.14 -5.85 -1.91
C PRO A 139 -6.03 -4.71 -2.43
N ALA A 140 -6.11 -3.59 -1.69
CA ALA A 140 -6.87 -2.42 -2.13
C ALA A 140 -6.31 -1.85 -3.44
N SER A 141 -4.98 -1.78 -3.59
CA SER A 141 -4.33 -1.30 -4.81
C SER A 141 -4.63 -2.21 -6.01
N VAL A 142 -4.65 -3.52 -5.81
CA VAL A 142 -4.97 -4.50 -6.86
C VAL A 142 -6.45 -4.39 -7.26
N LEU A 143 -7.36 -4.23 -6.30
CA LEU A 143 -8.78 -3.99 -6.58
C LEU A 143 -9.00 -2.68 -7.35
N CYS A 144 -8.35 -1.60 -6.94
CA CYS A 144 -8.39 -0.32 -7.67
C CYS A 144 -7.89 -0.49 -9.11
N ALA A 145 -6.78 -1.19 -9.31
CA ALA A 145 -6.25 -1.46 -10.64
C ALA A 145 -7.24 -2.26 -11.49
N TRP A 146 -7.87 -3.29 -10.92
CA TRP A 146 -8.92 -4.06 -11.59
C TRP A 146 -10.04 -3.14 -12.08
N PHE A 147 -10.62 -2.31 -11.20
CA PHE A 147 -11.69 -1.40 -11.58
C PHE A 147 -11.29 -0.39 -12.65
N LEU A 148 -10.08 0.17 -12.57
CA LEU A 148 -9.58 1.13 -13.55
C LEU A 148 -9.33 0.47 -14.91
N PHE A 149 -8.81 -0.76 -14.95
CA PHE A 149 -8.57 -1.48 -16.19
C PHE A 149 -9.83 -1.89 -16.94
N PHE A 150 -10.92 -2.20 -16.24
CA PHE A 150 -12.19 -2.59 -16.88
C PHE A 150 -13.08 -1.40 -17.28
N LYS A 151 -12.71 -0.18 -16.89
CA LYS A 151 -13.46 1.03 -17.21
C LYS A 151 -12.91 1.76 -18.46
N SER A 152 -11.66 1.52 -18.82
CA SER A 152 -10.97 2.09 -20.00
C SER A 152 -11.06 1.18 -21.21
#